data_AF-A0A2S2NJM2-F1
#
_entry.id   AF-A0A2S2NJM2-F1
#
_cell.length_a   1.000
_cell.length_b   1.000
_cell.length_c   1.000
_cell.angle_alpha   90.00
_cell.angle_beta   90.00
_cell.angle_gamma   90.00
#
_symmetry.space_group_name_H-M   'P 1'
#
loop_
_entity.id
_entity.type
_entity.pdbx_description
1 polymer ?
#
loop_
_entity_poly.entity_id
_entity_poly.type
_entity_poly.pdbx_seq_one_letter_code
_entity_poly.pdbx_strand_id
1 'polypeptide(L)'
;MYGMYLLRKEEMQMDNGGVNGVEEKMLYHVTTTSSALNSLKSCLDWRRTQRSRYGRGVSFGDNIEYADYHANNSNGEGNRVIMMCSVLVAKTYEVNHKLNEGNNLVVPPGMVDTTVSRDGCVYVKYNDFEFYPLHLVHYGSNDSEDDDSDNDDYEDDDSDNDDYEDDDSDNDDYEDD
;
A
#
# COMPACT_ATOMS: atom_id res chain seq x y z
N MET A 1 -22.75 -7.36 -7.61
CA MET A 1 -21.99 -7.33 -6.35
C MET A 1 -22.91 -7.09 -5.14
N TYR A 2 -23.68 -5.99 -5.10
CA TYR A 2 -24.51 -5.66 -3.92
C TYR A 2 -25.52 -6.74 -3.49
N GLY A 3 -26.24 -7.37 -4.42
CA GLY A 3 -27.15 -8.48 -4.07
C GLY A 3 -26.44 -9.66 -3.41
N MET A 4 -25.25 -10.03 -3.89
CA MET A 4 -24.44 -11.10 -3.28
C MET A 4 -23.89 -10.71 -1.91
N TYR A 5 -23.56 -9.43 -1.72
CA TYR A 5 -23.17 -8.89 -0.41
C TYR A 5 -24.31 -9.01 0.61
N LEU A 6 -25.55 -8.68 0.23
CA LEU A 6 -26.71 -8.83 1.11
C LEU A 6 -26.98 -10.30 1.45
N LEU A 7 -26.90 -11.21 0.48
CA LEU A 7 -27.02 -12.65 0.74
C LEU A 7 -25.93 -13.14 1.70
N ARG A 8 -24.68 -12.73 1.48
CA ARG A 8 -23.56 -13.10 2.36
C ARG A 8 -23.76 -12.56 3.78
N LYS A 9 -24.29 -11.35 3.92
CA LYS A 9 -24.65 -10.76 5.22
C LYS A 9 -25.68 -11.62 5.95
N GLU A 10 -26.75 -12.04 5.28
CA GLU A 10 -27.79 -12.89 5.88
C GLU A 10 -27.23 -14.27 6.28
N GLU A 11 -26.41 -14.90 5.44
CA GLU A 11 -25.71 -16.15 5.76
C GLU A 11 -24.86 -16.01 7.03
N MET A 12 -24.00 -14.99 7.07
CA MET A 12 -23.13 -14.75 8.22
C MET A 12 -23.94 -14.46 9.49
N GLN A 13 -25.09 -13.78 9.38
CA GLN A 13 -25.98 -13.54 10.52
C GLN A 13 -26.57 -14.85 11.05
N MET A 14 -26.96 -15.79 10.18
CA MET A 14 -27.44 -17.11 10.62
C MET A 14 -26.36 -17.89 11.38
N ASP A 15 -25.10 -17.83 10.92
CA ASP A 15 -23.97 -18.55 11.51
C ASP A 15 -23.42 -17.94 12.81
N ASN A 16 -23.74 -16.67 13.07
CA ASN A 16 -23.15 -15.89 14.17
C ASN A 16 -24.15 -15.37 15.21
N GLY A 17 -25.34 -15.98 15.30
CA GLY A 17 -26.31 -15.68 16.37
C GLY A 17 -27.32 -14.57 16.02
N GLY A 18 -27.61 -14.40 14.73
CA GLY A 18 -28.62 -13.49 14.20
C GLY A 18 -28.05 -12.12 13.83
N VAL A 19 -28.96 -11.13 13.73
CA VAL A 19 -28.66 -9.77 13.23
C VAL A 19 -27.53 -9.08 14.01
N ASN A 20 -27.40 -9.34 15.31
CA ASN A 20 -26.38 -8.75 16.18
C ASN A 20 -25.02 -9.48 16.10
N GLY A 21 -24.94 -10.60 15.37
CA GLY A 21 -23.73 -11.42 15.22
C GLY A 21 -22.75 -10.93 14.16
N VAL A 22 -23.18 -9.99 13.32
CA VAL A 22 -22.39 -9.43 12.23
C VAL A 22 -22.42 -7.91 12.32
N GLU A 23 -21.26 -7.33 12.55
CA GLU A 23 -21.03 -5.90 12.50
C GLU A 23 -20.72 -5.48 11.05
N GLU A 24 -21.34 -4.41 10.59
CA GLU A 24 -21.05 -3.81 9.30
C GLU A 24 -20.21 -2.55 9.53
N LYS A 25 -18.90 -2.60 9.20
CA LYS A 25 -17.95 -1.52 9.41
C LYS A 25 -17.68 -0.76 8.12
N MET A 26 -17.56 0.56 8.21
CA MET A 26 -17.00 1.38 7.13
C MET A 26 -15.48 1.38 7.28
N LEU A 27 -14.78 0.78 6.32
CA LEU A 27 -13.32 0.63 6.30
C LEU A 27 -12.74 1.03 4.94
N TYR A 28 -11.42 1.25 4.91
CA TYR A 28 -10.73 1.81 3.77
C TYR A 28 -9.77 0.81 3.13
N HIS A 29 -9.80 0.69 1.81
CA HIS A 29 -8.81 -0.05 1.05
C HIS A 29 -8.13 0.88 0.07
N VAL A 30 -6.84 1.15 0.27
CA VAL A 30 -6.05 2.02 -0.59
C VAL A 30 -5.29 1.19 -1.61
N THR A 31 -5.44 1.56 -2.89
CA THR A 31 -4.81 0.85 -4.00
C THR A 31 -4.71 1.75 -5.24
N THR A 32 -4.04 1.26 -6.29
CA THR A 32 -4.00 1.93 -7.60
C THR A 32 -5.38 1.96 -8.26
N THR A 33 -5.66 2.97 -9.10
CA THR A 33 -6.92 3.05 -9.87
C THR A 33 -7.19 1.78 -10.68
N SER A 34 -6.19 1.24 -11.35
CA SER A 34 -6.30 0.03 -12.18
C SER A 34 -6.70 -1.19 -11.33
N SER A 35 -6.10 -1.37 -10.16
CA SER A 35 -6.44 -2.46 -9.23
C SER A 35 -7.84 -2.29 -8.65
N ALA A 36 -8.26 -1.08 -8.27
CA ALA A 36 -9.61 -0.82 -7.81
C ALA A 36 -10.66 -1.21 -8.86
N LEU A 37 -10.48 -0.77 -10.11
CA LEU A 37 -11.39 -1.11 -11.21
C LEU A 37 -11.41 -2.61 -11.52
N ASN A 38 -10.27 -3.29 -11.40
CA ASN A 38 -10.21 -4.74 -11.54
C ASN A 38 -10.97 -5.45 -10.40
N SER A 39 -10.79 -5.03 -9.15
CA SER A 39 -11.51 -5.59 -7.99
C SER A 39 -13.02 -5.47 -8.12
N LEU A 40 -13.53 -4.41 -8.75
CA LEU A 40 -14.95 -4.24 -9.04
C LEU A 40 -15.49 -5.24 -10.09
N LYS A 41 -14.62 -5.74 -10.98
CA LYS A 41 -15.00 -6.67 -12.06
C LYS A 41 -14.82 -8.14 -11.67
N SER A 42 -13.72 -8.48 -11.01
CA SER A 42 -13.31 -9.87 -10.77
C SER A 42 -13.54 -10.36 -9.35
N CYS A 43 -14.13 -9.55 -8.47
CA CYS A 43 -14.21 -9.81 -7.02
C CYS A 43 -12.81 -10.01 -6.38
N LEU A 44 -12.74 -10.54 -5.15
CA LEU A 44 -11.55 -10.61 -4.33
C LEU A 44 -10.62 -11.73 -4.82
N ASP A 45 -9.49 -11.37 -5.43
CA ASP A 45 -8.42 -12.32 -5.72
C ASP A 45 -7.30 -12.23 -4.69
N TRP A 46 -7.53 -12.86 -3.53
CA TRP A 46 -6.54 -12.92 -2.45
C TRP A 46 -5.23 -13.62 -2.86
N ARG A 47 -5.21 -14.37 -3.97
CA ARG A 47 -3.99 -15.01 -4.47
C ARG A 47 -2.97 -13.97 -4.92
N ARG A 48 -3.42 -12.76 -5.30
CA ARG A 48 -2.59 -11.62 -5.68
C ARG A 48 -1.98 -10.90 -4.46
N THR A 49 -2.46 -11.17 -3.25
CA THR A 49 -1.90 -10.57 -2.02
C THR A 49 -0.53 -11.17 -1.73
N GLN A 50 0.52 -10.35 -1.89
CA GLN A 50 1.90 -10.71 -1.54
C GLN A 50 2.25 -10.34 -0.09
N ARG A 51 1.78 -9.18 0.38
CA ARG A 51 1.97 -8.71 1.77
C ARG A 51 0.85 -9.24 2.65
N SER A 52 1.14 -10.28 3.42
CA SER A 52 0.14 -11.07 4.15
C SER A 52 0.38 -11.09 5.66
N ARG A 53 0.92 -9.98 6.21
CA ARG A 53 1.23 -9.85 7.64
C ARG A 53 0.06 -10.37 8.50
N TYR A 54 -1.12 -9.82 8.31
CA TYR A 54 -2.31 -10.17 9.09
C TYR A 54 -3.20 -11.25 8.44
N GLY A 55 -2.78 -11.85 7.33
CA GLY A 55 -3.64 -12.68 6.50
C GLY A 55 -3.35 -12.53 5.02
N ARG A 56 -3.47 -13.62 4.25
CA ARG A 56 -3.44 -13.58 2.78
C ARG A 56 -4.87 -13.40 2.26
N GLY A 57 -5.41 -12.22 2.51
CA GLY A 57 -6.73 -11.77 2.06
C GLY A 57 -6.67 -10.35 1.52
N VAL A 58 -7.81 -9.65 1.51
CA VAL A 58 -7.84 -8.19 1.27
C VAL A 58 -7.86 -7.49 2.62
N SER A 59 -6.90 -6.59 2.78
CA SER A 59 -6.73 -5.78 3.98
C SER A 59 -7.49 -4.47 3.86
N PHE A 60 -8.20 -4.12 4.93
CA PHE A 60 -8.89 -2.85 5.10
C PHE A 60 -8.36 -2.15 6.35
N GLY A 61 -8.13 -0.85 6.26
CA GLY A 61 -7.77 0.00 7.39
C GLY A 61 -8.99 0.65 8.02
N ASP A 62 -8.94 0.90 9.33
CA ASP A 62 -9.90 1.79 10.02
C ASP A 62 -9.53 3.27 9.92
N ASN A 63 -8.29 3.56 9.54
CA ASN A 63 -7.72 4.89 9.31
C ASN A 63 -7.17 4.99 7.88
N ILE A 64 -7.56 6.05 7.18
CA ILE A 64 -7.11 6.37 5.82
C ILE A 64 -5.59 6.56 5.76
N GLU A 65 -5.01 7.31 6.69
CA GLU A 65 -3.57 7.61 6.72
C GLU A 65 -2.75 6.32 6.86
N TYR A 66 -3.20 5.42 7.74
CA TYR A 66 -2.55 4.13 7.95
C TYR A 66 -2.68 3.25 6.70
N ALA A 67 -3.88 3.18 6.12
CA ALA A 67 -4.13 2.40 4.91
C ALA A 67 -3.30 2.92 3.73
N ASP A 68 -3.15 4.24 3.61
CA ASP A 68 -2.36 4.89 2.57
C ASP A 68 -0.86 4.65 2.74
N TYR A 69 -0.34 4.83 3.95
CA TYR A 69 1.06 4.60 4.28
C TYR A 69 1.51 3.15 3.98
N HIS A 70 0.63 2.18 4.22
CA HIS A 70 0.93 0.76 4.01
C HIS A 70 0.50 0.19 2.65
N ALA A 71 -0.20 0.98 1.83
CA ALA A 71 -0.59 0.55 0.50
C ALA A 71 0.63 0.39 -0.42
N ASN A 72 0.41 -0.38 -1.50
CA ASN A 72 1.49 -0.71 -2.41
C ASN A 72 1.86 0.51 -3.26
N ASN A 73 3.10 1.01 -3.10
CA ASN A 73 3.65 2.11 -3.87
C ASN A 73 4.39 1.65 -5.13
N SER A 74 4.29 0.38 -5.52
CA SER A 74 4.96 -0.12 -6.72
C SER A 74 4.47 0.66 -7.95
N ASN A 75 5.39 1.37 -8.60
CA ASN A 75 5.30 1.98 -9.94
C ASN A 75 5.13 3.51 -10.00
N GLY A 76 5.14 4.25 -8.89
CA GLY A 76 5.04 5.71 -8.96
C GLY A 76 3.77 6.19 -9.68
N GLU A 77 2.72 5.37 -9.71
CA GLU A 77 1.44 5.77 -10.26
C GLU A 77 0.89 6.88 -9.37
N GLY A 78 0.97 8.12 -9.86
CA GLY A 78 0.39 9.30 -9.20
C GLY A 78 -1.13 9.21 -9.01
N ASN A 79 -1.81 8.17 -9.54
CA ASN A 79 -3.26 8.01 -9.52
C ASN A 79 -3.70 6.92 -8.53
N ARG A 80 -3.76 7.27 -7.25
CA ARG A 80 -4.22 6.40 -6.17
C ARG A 80 -5.72 6.52 -5.94
N VAL A 81 -6.30 5.48 -5.37
CA VAL A 81 -7.71 5.42 -5.00
C VAL A 81 -7.86 4.94 -3.57
N ILE A 82 -8.66 5.66 -2.79
CA ILE A 82 -9.22 5.18 -1.53
C ILE A 82 -10.58 4.55 -1.87
N MET A 83 -10.71 3.25 -1.65
CA MET A 83 -12.00 2.58 -1.68
C MET A 83 -12.62 2.63 -0.28
N MET A 84 -13.76 3.29 -0.14
CA MET A 84 -14.57 3.24 1.08
C MET A 84 -15.51 2.05 0.97
N CYS A 85 -15.39 1.08 1.86
CA CYS A 85 -16.10 -0.18 1.79
C CYS A 85 -16.97 -0.40 3.03
N SER A 86 -18.17 -0.94 2.82
CA SER A 86 -18.93 -1.60 3.87
C SER A 86 -18.37 -3.02 4.03
N VAL A 87 -17.89 -3.39 5.22
CA VAL A 87 -17.19 -4.65 5.48
C VAL A 87 -17.91 -5.42 6.58
N LEU A 88 -18.22 -6.69 6.32
CA LEU A 88 -18.86 -7.58 7.28
C LEU A 88 -17.81 -8.19 8.22
N VAL A 89 -17.96 -7.90 9.51
CA VAL A 89 -17.08 -8.37 10.58
C VAL A 89 -17.91 -9.19 11.58
N ALA A 90 -17.52 -10.44 11.78
CA ALA A 90 -18.18 -11.34 12.72
C ALA A 90 -17.14 -11.93 13.68
N LYS A 91 -16.93 -13.26 13.71
CA LYS A 91 -15.89 -13.85 14.56
C LYS A 91 -14.53 -13.33 14.13
N THR A 92 -13.81 -12.71 15.07
CA THR A 92 -12.49 -12.12 14.83
C THR A 92 -11.37 -12.96 15.45
N TYR A 93 -10.19 -12.90 14.81
CA TYR A 93 -8.94 -13.42 15.38
C TYR A 93 -7.88 -12.33 15.37
N GLU A 94 -7.41 -11.95 16.55
CA GLU A 94 -6.29 -11.03 16.70
C GLU A 94 -4.98 -11.72 16.30
N VAL A 95 -4.29 -11.16 15.31
CA VAL A 95 -3.03 -11.72 14.82
C VAL A 95 -1.88 -11.33 15.74
N ASN A 96 -1.25 -12.34 16.35
CA ASN A 96 -0.07 -12.16 17.17
C ASN A 96 1.18 -12.71 16.47
N HIS A 97 1.98 -11.83 15.89
CA HIS A 97 3.23 -12.20 15.19
C HIS A 97 4.29 -12.87 16.06
N LYS A 98 4.28 -12.61 17.37
CA LYS A 98 5.22 -13.27 18.28
C LYS A 98 4.90 -14.76 18.42
N LEU A 99 3.61 -15.12 18.31
CA LEU A 99 3.15 -16.51 18.38
C LEU A 99 3.33 -17.25 17.05
N ASN A 100 3.33 -16.53 15.93
CA ASN A 100 3.54 -17.11 14.60
C ASN A 100 5.02 -17.21 14.20
N GLU A 101 5.97 -17.10 15.14
CA GLU A 101 7.43 -17.17 14.86
C GLU A 101 7.90 -16.19 13.77
N GLY A 102 7.21 -15.05 13.62
CA GLY A 102 7.48 -14.09 12.54
C GLY A 102 6.94 -14.49 11.16
N ASN A 103 6.27 -15.65 11.03
CA ASN A 103 5.62 -16.07 9.79
C ASN A 103 4.33 -15.26 9.51
N ASN A 104 4.08 -15.03 8.23
CA ASN A 104 2.84 -14.41 7.75
C ASN A 104 1.66 -15.37 7.92
N LEU A 105 0.52 -14.85 8.36
CA LEU A 105 -0.71 -15.62 8.42
C LEU A 105 -1.28 -15.78 7.00
N VAL A 106 -1.57 -17.01 6.57
CA VAL A 106 -2.17 -17.25 5.25
C VAL A 106 -3.69 -17.15 5.33
N VAL A 107 -4.31 -17.89 6.25
CA VAL A 107 -5.76 -17.94 6.49
C VAL A 107 -6.04 -17.90 7.99
N PRO A 108 -7.22 -17.44 8.43
CA PRO A 108 -7.57 -17.43 9.84
C PRO A 108 -7.59 -18.87 10.40
N PRO A 109 -7.17 -19.09 11.66
CA PRO A 109 -7.34 -20.37 12.30
C PRO A 109 -8.81 -20.63 12.66
N GLY A 110 -9.23 -21.89 12.64
CA GLY A 110 -10.56 -22.31 13.10
C GLY A 110 -11.70 -21.82 12.18
N MET A 111 -12.80 -21.38 12.80
CA MET A 111 -14.01 -20.91 12.12
C MET A 111 -14.17 -19.39 12.23
N VAL A 112 -13.07 -18.67 12.08
CA VAL A 112 -13.03 -17.20 12.20
C VAL A 112 -13.23 -16.58 10.82
N ASP A 113 -14.04 -15.52 10.76
CA ASP A 113 -14.41 -14.83 9.53
C ASP A 113 -13.46 -13.68 9.17
N THR A 114 -12.85 -13.04 10.17
CA THR A 114 -12.01 -11.86 9.99
C THR A 114 -10.77 -11.95 10.86
N THR A 115 -9.60 -11.67 10.30
CA THR A 115 -8.41 -11.44 11.14
C THR A 115 -8.23 -9.95 11.36
N VAL A 116 -7.77 -9.60 12.55
CA VAL A 116 -7.59 -8.21 12.98
C VAL A 116 -6.17 -8.02 13.49
N SER A 117 -5.55 -6.89 13.16
CA SER A 117 -4.27 -6.51 13.76
C SER A 117 -4.43 -6.22 15.25
N ARG A 118 -3.34 -6.37 16.00
CA ARG A 118 -3.34 -6.17 17.46
C ARG A 118 -3.73 -4.78 17.92
N ASP A 119 -3.42 -3.76 17.11
CA ASP A 119 -3.82 -2.37 17.34
C ASP A 119 -5.25 -2.08 16.89
N GLY A 120 -5.95 -3.05 16.29
CA GLY A 120 -7.31 -2.89 15.79
C GLY A 120 -7.41 -2.15 14.46
N CYS A 121 -6.28 -1.77 13.85
CA CYS A 121 -6.25 -0.89 12.69
C CYS A 121 -6.45 -1.59 11.34
N VAL A 122 -6.23 -2.90 11.26
CA VAL A 122 -6.31 -3.67 10.01
C VAL A 122 -7.27 -4.85 10.17
N TYR A 123 -8.16 -4.99 9.20
CA TYR A 123 -9.11 -6.10 9.08
C TYR A 123 -8.85 -6.83 7.77
N VAL A 124 -8.71 -8.15 7.79
CA VAL A 124 -8.49 -8.95 6.58
C VAL A 124 -9.69 -9.85 6.32
N LYS A 125 -10.17 -9.80 5.08
CA LYS A 125 -11.27 -10.63 4.57
C LYS A 125 -10.77 -11.61 3.52
N TYR A 126 -11.34 -12.81 3.53
CA TYR A 126 -10.82 -13.96 2.77
C TYR A 126 -11.80 -14.47 1.71
N ASN A 127 -13.09 -14.19 1.89
CA ASN A 127 -14.13 -14.61 0.95
C ASN A 127 -14.65 -13.44 0.13
N ASP A 128 -15.16 -13.77 -1.05
CA ASP A 128 -15.91 -12.84 -1.87
C ASP A 128 -17.17 -12.35 -1.14
N PHE A 129 -17.61 -11.14 -1.49
CA PHE A 129 -18.85 -10.53 -1.03
C PHE A 129 -18.96 -10.28 0.48
N GLU A 130 -17.88 -10.44 1.25
CA GLU A 130 -17.83 -10.00 2.65
C GLU A 130 -17.52 -8.50 2.80
N PHE A 131 -17.42 -7.79 1.68
CA PHE A 131 -17.34 -6.34 1.61
C PHE A 131 -18.00 -5.82 0.34
N TYR A 132 -18.41 -4.56 0.38
CA TYR A 132 -19.02 -3.85 -0.73
C TYR A 132 -18.42 -2.44 -0.86
N PRO A 133 -17.74 -2.12 -1.98
CA PRO A 133 -17.27 -0.76 -2.24
C PRO A 133 -18.45 0.21 -2.41
N LEU A 134 -18.51 1.23 -1.54
CA LEU A 134 -19.51 2.30 -1.57
C LEU A 134 -19.04 3.46 -2.44
N HIS A 135 -17.79 3.88 -2.25
CA HIS A 135 -17.19 5.04 -2.92
C HIS A 135 -15.74 4.77 -3.32
N LEU A 136 -15.32 5.37 -4.43
CA LEU A 136 -13.93 5.43 -4.89
C LEU A 136 -13.51 6.90 -4.89
N VAL A 137 -12.50 7.25 -4.11
CA VAL A 137 -11.94 8.60 -4.02
C VAL A 137 -10.59 8.60 -4.71
N HIS A 138 -10.49 9.27 -5.85
CA HIS A 138 -9.24 9.42 -6.60
C HIS A 138 -8.42 10.59 -6.04
N TYR A 139 -7.12 10.39 -5.87
CA TYR A 139 -6.18 11.41 -5.40
C TYR A 139 -4.78 11.13 -5.96
N GLY A 140 -3.98 12.17 -6.01
CA GLY A 140 -2.63 12.14 -6.54
C GLY A 140 -1.85 13.38 -6.13
N SER A 141 -0.51 13.28 -6.16
CA SER A 141 0.34 14.45 -6.08
C SER A 141 0.23 15.20 -7.42
N ASN A 142 -0.16 16.47 -7.38
CA ASN A 142 0.14 17.36 -8.49
C ASN A 142 1.63 17.65 -8.41
N ASP A 143 2.46 16.85 -9.08
CA ASP A 143 3.79 17.29 -9.46
C ASP A 143 3.58 18.29 -10.62
N SER A 144 3.00 19.46 -10.31
CA SER A 144 3.12 20.60 -11.21
C SER A 144 4.56 21.06 -11.11
N GLU A 145 5.25 20.98 -12.24
CA GLU A 145 6.53 21.60 -12.55
C GLU A 145 6.56 23.03 -11.97
N ASP A 146 7.12 23.20 -10.78
CA ASP A 146 7.76 24.45 -10.41
C ASP A 146 9.08 24.48 -11.20
N ASP A 147 8.93 24.88 -12.46
CA ASP A 147 10.00 25.23 -13.38
C ASP A 147 10.65 26.50 -12.79
N ASP A 148 11.58 26.31 -11.84
CA ASP A 148 12.47 27.36 -11.33
C ASP A 148 13.41 27.78 -12.48
N SER A 149 12.86 28.55 -13.40
CA SER A 149 13.59 29.41 -14.33
C SER A 149 14.17 30.59 -13.55
N ASP A 150 15.08 30.33 -12.63
CA ASP A 150 16.09 31.32 -12.22
C ASP A 150 17.31 31.08 -13.10
N ASN A 151 17.19 31.62 -14.30
CA ASN A 151 18.25 31.76 -15.28
C ASN A 151 19.21 32.85 -14.80
N ASP A 152 20.08 32.52 -13.84
CA ASP A 152 21.21 33.37 -13.49
C ASP A 152 22.36 33.06 -14.46
N ASP A 153 22.41 33.88 -15.52
CA ASP A 153 23.52 34.02 -16.45
C ASP A 153 24.83 34.29 -15.69
N TYR A 154 25.72 33.29 -15.65
CA TYR A 154 27.15 33.54 -15.49
C TYR A 154 27.80 33.45 -16.87
N GLU A 155 28.05 34.61 -17.47
CA GLU A 155 28.94 34.74 -18.61
C GLU A 155 30.37 34.39 -18.16
N ASP A 156 30.84 33.20 -18.55
CA ASP A 156 32.27 32.86 -18.52
C ASP A 156 32.97 33.60 -19.67
N ASP A 157 33.56 34.75 -19.31
CA ASP A 157 34.40 35.57 -20.18
C ASP A 157 35.82 34.98 -20.17
N ASP A 158 36.03 33.88 -20.89
CA ASP A 158 37.35 33.34 -21.19
C ASP A 158 38.06 34.29 -22.17
N SER A 159 38.84 35.21 -21.61
CA SER A 159 39.87 35.94 -22.35
C SER A 159 41.26 35.55 -21.84
N ASP A 160 41.94 34.83 -22.72
CA ASP A 160 43.37 34.59 -22.86
C ASP A 160 44.28 35.51 -22.02
N ASN A 161 45.24 34.92 -21.32
CA ASN A 161 46.61 35.38 -21.55
C ASN A 161 47.65 34.28 -21.27
N ASP A 162 48.54 34.18 -22.25
CA ASP A 162 49.73 33.36 -22.33
C ASP A 162 50.70 33.62 -21.15
N ASP A 163 51.49 32.60 -20.80
CA ASP A 163 52.95 32.73 -20.95
C ASP A 163 53.63 31.37 -20.72
N TYR A 164 54.33 30.94 -21.76
CA TYR A 164 55.32 29.86 -21.76
C TYR A 164 56.66 30.37 -21.21
N GLU A 165 57.59 29.43 -21.07
CA GLU A 165 59.03 29.54 -20.78
C GLU A 165 59.38 29.38 -19.29
N ASP A 166 60.38 28.59 -18.88
CA ASP A 166 61.22 27.60 -19.56
C ASP A 166 62.05 26.91 -18.45
N ASP A 167 62.57 25.75 -18.81
CA ASP A 167 63.88 25.21 -18.46
C ASP A 167 64.25 24.74 -17.03
N ASP A 168 64.67 23.48 -17.06
CA ASP A 168 65.89 22.90 -16.49
C ASP A 168 66.05 22.84 -14.97
N SER A 169 66.05 21.62 -14.44
CA SER A 169 67.31 20.86 -14.26
C SER A 169 67.11 19.65 -13.34
N ASP A 170 67.67 18.53 -13.78
CA ASP A 170 68.40 17.50 -13.03
C ASP A 170 68.04 17.27 -11.55
N ASN A 171 67.65 16.03 -11.20
CA ASN A 171 68.61 15.05 -10.66
C ASN A 171 67.88 13.76 -10.24
N ASP A 172 68.29 12.66 -10.87
CA ASP A 172 68.68 11.38 -10.28
C ASP A 172 68.23 11.03 -8.84
N ASP A 173 67.75 9.77 -8.73
CA ASP A 173 68.39 8.70 -7.94
C ASP A 173 67.62 8.02 -6.76
N TYR A 174 67.58 6.68 -6.85
CA TYR A 174 67.38 5.57 -5.88
C TYR A 174 65.95 5.26 -5.33
N GLU A 175 65.37 4.09 -5.70
CA GLU A 175 65.38 2.76 -4.99
C GLU A 175 64.47 2.74 -3.74
N ASP A 176 63.78 1.69 -3.31
CA ASP A 176 63.38 0.35 -3.77
C ASP A 176 62.31 -0.11 -2.74
N ASP A 177 61.48 -1.07 -3.13
CA ASP A 177 60.55 -1.91 -2.32
C ASP A 177 59.31 -1.30 -1.63
#